data_AF-A0A6N6KX24-F1
#
_entry.id   AF-A0A6N6KX24-F1
#
_cell.length_a   1.000
_cell.length_b   1.000
_cell.length_c   1.000
_cell.angle_alpha   90.00
_cell.angle_beta   90.00
_cell.angle_gamma   90.00
#
_symmetry.space_group_name_H-M   'P 1'
#
loop_
_entity.id
_entity.type
_entity.pdbx_description
1 polymer ?
#
loop_
_entity_poly.entity_id
_entity_poly.type
_entity_poly.pdbx_seq_one_letter_code
_entity_poly.pdbx_strand_id
1 'polypeptide(L)'
;MYKKTLLITVLSMVGLILAACGGGGSSGDIEVAVGDDFQFSPSNLSVSAGQEISLTFRNEASVEHTFNVLRAGEELDHLLEGAAGEAEEHSDEGEAADEHAEEGDEHADEDEHAAAEDEHAEEDLHAAVFFEMHAVAAGESTTQTFTAPNEAGDYIIFCSLPGHAEAGLVGTLTVQP
;
A
#
# COMPACT_ATOMS: atom_id res chain seq x y z
N MET A 1 -30.27 -4.66 -69.94
CA MET A 1 -29.88 -3.24 -69.79
C MET A 1 -28.86 -3.19 -68.66
N TYR A 2 -27.56 -3.14 -68.98
CA TYR A 2 -26.46 -3.15 -68.02
C TYR A 2 -26.19 -1.73 -67.54
N LYS A 3 -26.27 -1.46 -66.22
CA LYS A 3 -25.70 -0.26 -65.62
C LYS A 3 -24.35 -0.61 -65.02
N LYS A 4 -23.31 -0.08 -65.66
CA LYS A 4 -21.89 -0.17 -65.31
C LYS A 4 -21.57 0.78 -64.15
N THR A 5 -20.93 0.26 -63.12
CA THR A 5 -20.07 0.99 -62.15
C THR A 5 -19.35 -0.13 -61.37
N LEU A 6 -18.18 -0.67 -61.75
CA LEU A 6 -16.81 -0.14 -61.86
C LEU A 6 -16.33 0.68 -60.65
N LEU A 7 -15.64 0.00 -59.72
CA LEU A 7 -14.42 0.41 -59.00
C LEU A 7 -14.07 -0.71 -57.99
N ILE A 8 -13.47 -1.81 -58.46
CA ILE A 8 -12.04 -2.14 -58.28
C ILE A 8 -11.57 -1.99 -56.83
N THR A 9 -11.74 -3.11 -56.12
CA THR A 9 -10.93 -3.55 -54.99
C THR A 9 -9.44 -3.46 -55.34
N VAL A 10 -8.63 -2.88 -54.45
CA VAL A 10 -7.18 -3.08 -54.21
C VAL A 10 -6.58 -1.73 -53.78
N LEU A 11 -6.31 -1.58 -52.48
CA LEU A 11 -5.06 -0.97 -52.00
C LEU A 11 -4.80 -1.41 -50.56
N SER A 12 -4.05 -2.51 -50.45
CA SER A 12 -2.96 -2.71 -49.48
C SER A 12 -2.93 -1.69 -48.32
N MET A 13 -3.68 -1.98 -47.25
CA MET A 13 -3.57 -1.23 -46.00
C MET A 13 -2.34 -1.76 -45.26
N VAL A 14 -1.21 -1.11 -45.57
CA VAL A 14 -0.12 -0.74 -44.67
C VAL A 14 0.17 -1.77 -43.55
N GLY A 15 1.04 -2.73 -43.87
CA GLY A 15 1.92 -3.30 -42.87
C GLY A 15 2.95 -2.23 -42.47
N LEU A 16 2.74 -1.59 -41.34
CA LEU A 16 3.79 -0.86 -40.64
C LEU A 16 4.14 -1.65 -39.38
N ILE A 17 5.29 -2.32 -39.48
CA ILE A 17 5.99 -2.99 -38.41
C ILE A 17 6.37 -1.92 -37.38
N LEU A 18 5.78 -1.97 -36.19
CA LEU A 18 6.44 -1.48 -34.99
C LEU A 18 6.76 -2.69 -34.13
N ALA A 19 7.98 -3.19 -34.31
CA ALA A 19 8.71 -3.84 -33.25
C ALA A 19 8.83 -2.82 -32.11
N ALA A 20 7.91 -2.87 -31.15
CA ALA A 20 8.14 -2.27 -29.86
C ALA A 20 9.02 -3.24 -29.08
N CYS A 21 10.31 -2.92 -29.14
CA CYS A 21 11.43 -3.34 -28.33
C CYS A 21 11.05 -4.10 -27.05
N GLY A 22 11.70 -5.25 -26.84
CA GLY A 22 11.93 -5.74 -25.49
C GLY A 22 12.64 -4.66 -24.68
N GLY A 23 11.90 -3.99 -23.82
CA GLY A 23 12.44 -3.20 -22.74
C GLY A 23 12.34 -4.06 -21.49
N GLY A 24 13.33 -4.93 -21.28
CA GLY A 24 13.64 -5.31 -19.91
C GLY A 24 13.98 -4.01 -19.20
N GLY A 25 13.03 -3.51 -18.39
CA GLY A 25 13.14 -2.27 -17.65
C GLY A 25 14.25 -2.39 -16.61
N SER A 26 15.48 -2.20 -17.08
CA SER A 26 16.68 -2.06 -16.27
C SER A 26 17.03 -0.58 -16.22
N SER A 27 16.22 0.22 -15.54
CA SER A 27 16.61 1.51 -14.95
C SER A 27 15.40 2.27 -14.42
N GLY A 28 15.35 2.49 -13.10
CA GLY A 28 14.59 3.56 -12.49
C GLY A 28 13.10 3.30 -12.29
N ASP A 29 12.31 3.32 -13.36
CA ASP A 29 10.85 3.42 -13.23
C ASP A 29 10.16 2.05 -13.10
N ILE A 30 9.40 1.87 -12.02
CA ILE A 30 8.60 0.68 -11.73
C ILE A 30 7.14 1.10 -11.60
N GLU A 31 6.25 0.25 -12.07
CA GLU A 31 4.82 0.46 -11.94
C GLU A 31 4.15 -0.73 -11.27
N VAL A 32 3.30 -0.44 -10.29
CA VAL A 32 2.51 -1.41 -9.55
C VAL A 32 1.07 -0.93 -9.51
N ALA A 33 0.14 -1.82 -9.81
CA ALA A 33 -1.29 -1.56 -9.69
C ALA A 33 -1.92 -2.46 -8.62
N VAL A 34 -3.05 -2.03 -8.07
CA VAL A 34 -3.96 -2.85 -7.27
C VAL A 34 -5.37 -2.73 -7.83
N GLY A 35 -6.02 -3.88 -8.03
CA GLY A 35 -7.43 -3.99 -8.42
C GLY A 35 -8.31 -4.48 -7.26
N ASP A 36 -9.60 -4.71 -7.51
CA ASP A 36 -10.57 -5.13 -6.48
C ASP A 36 -10.33 -6.55 -5.93
N ASP A 37 -9.36 -7.29 -6.46
CA ASP A 37 -9.01 -8.64 -6.05
C ASP A 37 -7.98 -8.70 -4.90
N PHE A 38 -7.64 -7.56 -4.30
CA PHE A 38 -6.65 -7.46 -3.21
C PHE A 38 -5.30 -8.09 -3.58
N GLN A 39 -4.84 -7.86 -4.82
CA GLN A 39 -3.52 -8.31 -5.28
C GLN A 39 -2.76 -7.17 -5.94
N PHE A 40 -1.46 -7.09 -5.61
CA PHE A 40 -0.53 -6.25 -6.37
C PHE A 40 -0.26 -6.86 -7.75
N SER A 41 -0.19 -6.01 -8.77
CA SER A 41 0.12 -6.38 -10.14
C SER A 41 1.25 -5.50 -10.69
N PRO A 42 2.44 -6.06 -10.95
CA PRO A 42 2.85 -7.42 -10.63
C PRO A 42 3.02 -7.63 -9.10
N SER A 43 2.83 -8.87 -8.64
CA SER A 43 3.03 -9.23 -7.22
C SER A 43 4.49 -9.49 -6.85
N ASN A 44 5.37 -9.62 -7.85
CA ASN A 44 6.80 -9.82 -7.67
C ASN A 44 7.55 -8.76 -8.47
N LEU A 45 8.36 -7.98 -7.77
CA LEU A 45 9.23 -6.95 -8.32
C LEU A 45 10.67 -7.38 -8.16
N SER A 46 11.53 -6.93 -9.07
CA SER A 46 12.96 -7.15 -8.91
C SER A 46 13.79 -5.95 -9.32
N VAL A 47 14.79 -5.64 -8.50
CA VAL A 47 15.60 -4.43 -8.59
C VAL A 47 17.05 -4.74 -8.21
N SER A 48 18.00 -3.88 -8.58
CA SER A 48 19.39 -4.02 -8.13
C SER A 48 19.60 -3.36 -6.77
N ALA A 49 20.51 -3.89 -5.95
CA ALA A 49 20.89 -3.30 -4.68
C ALA A 49 21.35 -1.84 -4.86
N GLY A 50 20.83 -0.93 -4.01
CA GLY A 50 21.16 0.49 -4.08
C GLY A 50 20.65 1.24 -5.32
N GLN A 51 19.82 0.61 -6.15
CA GLN A 51 19.22 1.25 -7.33
C GLN A 51 18.22 2.34 -6.91
N GLU A 52 18.29 3.52 -7.52
CA GLU A 52 17.22 4.52 -7.41
C GLU A 52 16.01 4.07 -8.23
N ILE A 53 14.84 4.04 -7.59
CA ILE A 53 13.58 3.56 -8.15
C ILE A 53 12.58 4.71 -8.13
N SER A 54 11.91 4.94 -9.25
CA SER A 54 10.75 5.80 -9.41
C SER A 54 9.52 4.91 -9.50
N LEU A 55 8.83 4.72 -8.37
CA LEU A 55 7.68 3.83 -8.24
C LEU A 55 6.40 4.60 -8.53
N THR A 56 5.67 4.20 -9.56
CA THR A 56 4.29 4.63 -9.81
C THR A 56 3.33 3.58 -9.28
N PHE A 57 2.52 3.96 -8.30
CA PHE A 57 1.45 3.12 -7.78
C PHE A 57 0.11 3.57 -8.32
N ARG A 58 -0.65 2.65 -8.90
CA ARG A 58 -2.01 2.88 -9.39
C ARG A 58 -3.01 2.12 -8.53
N ASN A 59 -3.91 2.83 -7.90
CA ASN A 59 -5.05 2.23 -7.25
C ASN A 59 -6.24 2.22 -8.21
N GLU A 60 -6.52 1.06 -8.80
CA GLU A 60 -7.67 0.85 -9.69
C GLU A 60 -8.87 0.24 -8.94
N ALA A 61 -8.71 -0.05 -7.64
CA ALA A 61 -9.74 -0.63 -6.79
C ALA A 61 -10.74 0.42 -6.30
N SER A 62 -11.83 -0.07 -5.71
CA SER A 62 -12.91 0.75 -5.15
C SER A 62 -12.61 1.32 -3.74
N VAL A 63 -11.50 0.93 -3.12
CA VAL A 63 -11.06 1.37 -1.78
C VAL A 63 -9.63 1.91 -1.85
N GLU A 64 -9.17 2.60 -0.80
CA GLU A 64 -7.81 3.13 -0.72
C GLU A 64 -6.76 2.04 -0.41
N HIS A 65 -5.51 2.27 -0.83
CA HIS A 65 -4.41 1.32 -0.63
C HIS A 65 -3.07 2.03 -0.41
N THR A 66 -2.19 1.36 0.32
CA THR A 66 -0.79 1.74 0.54
C THR A 66 0.16 0.76 -0.14
N PHE A 67 1.41 1.17 -0.34
CA PHE A 67 2.50 0.31 -0.80
C PHE A 67 3.66 0.51 0.16
N ASN A 68 3.92 -0.50 0.99
CA ASN A 68 5.01 -0.47 1.95
C ASN A 68 5.96 -1.63 1.71
N VAL A 69 7.24 -1.40 1.94
CA VAL A 69 8.28 -2.42 1.88
C VAL A 69 8.78 -2.67 3.28
N LEU A 70 8.66 -3.90 3.75
CA LEU A 70 9.13 -4.32 5.05
C LEU A 70 10.66 -4.51 5.05
N ARG A 71 11.35 -4.18 6.15
CA ARG A 71 12.80 -4.46 6.29
C ARG A 71 13.07 -5.97 6.26
N ALA A 72 14.26 -6.33 5.78
CA ALA A 72 14.71 -7.71 5.78
C ALA A 72 14.83 -8.24 7.22
N GLY A 73 14.27 -9.43 7.46
CA GLY A 73 14.32 -10.10 8.77
C GLY A 73 13.14 -9.79 9.69
N GLU A 74 12.27 -8.85 9.33
CA GLU A 74 11.00 -8.60 10.04
C GLU A 74 9.92 -9.60 9.56
N GLU A 75 9.00 -9.95 10.46
CA GLU A 75 7.88 -10.85 10.17
C GLU A 75 6.57 -10.06 10.09
N LEU A 76 5.88 -10.14 8.94
CA LEU A 76 4.66 -9.37 8.69
C LEU A 76 3.56 -9.66 9.72
N ASP A 77 3.36 -10.93 10.08
CA ASP A 77 2.32 -11.34 11.02
C ASP A 77 2.44 -10.64 12.39
N HIS A 78 3.67 -10.40 12.86
CA HIS A 78 3.92 -9.72 14.13
C HIS A 78 3.62 -8.22 14.07
N LEU A 79 3.72 -7.62 12.90
CA LEU A 79 3.43 -6.20 12.71
C LEU A 79 1.94 -5.94 12.54
N LEU A 80 1.22 -6.87 11.90
CA LEU A 80 -0.22 -6.76 11.72
C LEU A 80 -0.98 -6.96 13.05
N GLU A 81 -0.50 -7.81 13.95
CA GLU A 81 -1.11 -7.99 15.28
C GLU A 81 -1.02 -6.70 16.13
N GLY A 82 0.05 -5.91 15.97
CA GLY A 82 0.18 -4.59 16.60
C GLY A 82 -0.80 -3.58 16.01
N ALA A 83 -0.81 -3.46 14.67
CA ALA A 83 -1.67 -2.52 13.94
C ALA A 83 -3.18 -2.86 14.05
N ALA A 84 -3.55 -4.11 14.29
CA ALA A 84 -4.93 -4.52 14.52
C ALA A 84 -5.42 -4.20 15.95
N GLY A 85 -4.50 -4.10 16.92
CA GLY A 85 -4.82 -3.75 18.31
C GLY A 85 -5.19 -2.29 18.53
N GLU A 86 -4.85 -1.42 17.59
CA GLU A 86 -5.05 0.04 17.64
C GLU A 86 -6.33 0.51 16.91
N ALA A 87 -7.05 -0.40 16.24
CA ALA A 87 -8.37 -0.10 15.64
C ALA A 87 -9.56 -0.37 16.59
N GLU A 88 -9.34 -1.04 17.73
CA GLU A 88 -10.42 -1.57 18.58
C GLU A 88 -10.23 -1.20 20.07
N GLU A 89 -10.06 0.10 20.40
CA GLU A 89 -10.29 0.57 21.76
C GLU A 89 -10.90 1.98 21.81
N HIS A 90 -12.12 2.13 21.27
CA HIS A 90 -13.05 3.15 21.75
C HIS A 90 -14.52 2.84 21.42
N SER A 91 -15.05 1.75 21.99
CA SER A 91 -16.50 1.61 22.19
C SER A 91 -16.75 1.13 23.62
N ASP A 92 -16.63 2.05 24.57
CA ASP A 92 -17.20 1.86 25.91
C ASP A 92 -18.73 1.89 25.77
N GLU A 93 -19.30 0.69 25.71
CA GLU A 93 -20.71 0.44 25.86
C GLU A 93 -21.08 0.64 27.34
N GLY A 94 -21.23 1.90 27.73
CA GLY A 94 -21.74 2.30 29.03
C GLY A 94 -23.20 1.89 29.21
N GLU A 95 -23.43 0.63 29.57
CA GLU A 95 -24.66 0.15 30.19
C GLU A 95 -24.78 0.77 31.59
N ALA A 96 -25.79 1.61 31.80
CA ALA A 96 -26.17 2.04 33.14
C ALA A 96 -27.69 2.13 33.27
N ALA A 97 -28.28 1.07 33.82
CA ALA A 97 -29.44 1.16 34.68
C ALA A 97 -28.93 1.00 36.13
N ASP A 98 -29.11 2.01 36.98
CA ASP A 98 -29.88 1.91 38.22
C ASP A 98 -29.86 3.25 38.98
N GLU A 99 -30.90 3.44 39.76
CA GLU A 99 -31.36 4.65 40.43
C GLU A 99 -30.81 4.80 41.87
N HIS A 100 -31.00 6.02 42.43
CA HIS A 100 -30.69 6.52 43.80
C HIS A 100 -29.34 7.26 43.99
N ALA A 101 -29.18 8.29 44.84
CA ALA A 101 -29.99 9.36 45.43
C ALA A 101 -29.06 10.16 46.40
N GLU A 102 -29.08 11.50 46.31
CA GLU A 102 -28.82 12.52 47.36
C GLU A 102 -27.41 12.78 47.99
N GLU A 103 -26.99 14.05 47.81
CA GLU A 103 -26.29 15.04 48.68
C GLU A 103 -24.87 14.86 49.26
N GLY A 104 -24.09 15.98 49.18
CA GLY A 104 -22.92 16.32 50.02
C GLY A 104 -21.62 16.51 49.21
N ASP A 105 -21.32 17.71 48.72
CA ASP A 105 -20.53 18.78 49.38
C ASP A 105 -19.02 18.49 49.49
N GLU A 106 -18.25 19.41 48.88
CA GLU A 106 -16.81 19.74 49.00
C GLU A 106 -15.75 18.66 49.32
N HIS A 107 -14.76 18.50 48.44
CA HIS A 107 -13.35 18.72 48.80
C HIS A 107 -12.42 18.80 47.58
N ALA A 108 -11.46 19.72 47.70
CA ALA A 108 -10.33 19.94 46.82
C ALA A 108 -9.19 18.96 47.08
N ASP A 109 -8.22 19.02 46.16
CA ASP A 109 -6.79 18.69 46.29
C ASP A 109 -6.30 17.38 45.63
N GLU A 110 -5.51 17.60 44.58
CA GLU A 110 -4.24 16.93 44.24
C GLU A 110 -4.29 15.44 43.86
N ASP A 111 -4.12 15.13 42.57
CA ASP A 111 -3.02 14.26 42.15
C ASP A 111 -2.77 14.35 40.65
N GLU A 112 -1.47 14.44 40.34
CA GLU A 112 -0.91 14.45 39.00
C GLU A 112 -1.19 13.13 38.28
N HIS A 113 -1.74 13.20 37.08
CA HIS A 113 -1.25 12.34 36.01
C HIS A 113 -1.27 13.14 34.72
N ALA A 114 -0.07 13.59 34.35
CA ALA A 114 0.28 13.93 33.00
C ALA A 114 -0.12 12.76 32.09
N ALA A 115 -1.17 12.94 31.30
CA ALA A 115 -1.27 12.25 30.03
C ALA A 115 -0.28 12.97 29.10
N ALA A 116 1.00 12.62 29.24
CA ALA A 116 1.87 12.59 28.08
C ALA A 116 1.28 11.47 27.23
N GLU A 117 0.45 11.87 26.27
CA GLU A 117 -0.19 10.96 25.34
C GLU A 117 0.94 10.36 24.50
N ASP A 118 1.24 9.12 24.88
CA ASP A 118 2.17 8.15 24.35
C ASP A 118 2.74 8.46 22.96
N GLU A 119 3.93 9.07 22.95
CA GLU A 119 4.70 9.38 21.74
C GLU A 119 5.55 8.17 21.27
N HIS A 120 5.19 6.94 21.66
CA HIS A 120 6.06 5.76 21.49
C HIS A 120 5.49 4.58 20.69
N ALA A 121 4.23 4.63 20.21
CA ALA A 121 3.69 3.55 19.36
C ALA A 121 4.04 3.73 17.87
N GLU A 122 4.06 4.98 17.40
CA GLU A 122 4.40 5.36 16.02
C GLU A 122 5.90 5.14 15.69
N GLU A 123 6.76 5.00 16.71
CA GLU A 123 8.21 4.85 16.52
C GLU A 123 8.62 3.42 16.11
N ASP A 124 7.84 2.40 16.48
CA ASP A 124 8.22 0.98 16.27
C ASP A 124 7.81 0.44 14.88
N LEU A 125 6.66 0.85 14.32
CA LEU A 125 6.28 0.45 12.95
C LEU A 125 7.19 1.10 11.89
N HIS A 126 7.58 2.37 12.10
CA HIS A 126 8.56 3.05 11.25
C HIS A 126 9.95 2.39 11.32
N ALA A 127 10.28 1.73 12.43
CA ALA A 127 11.51 0.97 12.60
C ALA A 127 11.50 -0.39 11.88
N ALA A 128 10.33 -0.94 11.55
CA ALA A 128 10.20 -2.17 10.76
C ALA A 128 10.00 -1.91 9.25
N VAL A 129 9.44 -0.77 8.86
CA VAL A 129 9.18 -0.42 7.46
C VAL A 129 10.38 0.26 6.80
N PHE A 130 10.85 -0.30 5.68
CA PHE A 130 11.96 0.24 4.89
C PHE A 130 11.52 1.42 4.01
N PHE A 131 10.36 1.29 3.38
CA PHE A 131 9.76 2.32 2.53
C PHE A 131 8.26 2.36 2.77
N GLU A 132 7.72 3.55 2.95
CA GLU A 132 6.30 3.79 3.14
C GLU A 132 5.75 4.71 2.06
N MET A 133 4.54 4.39 1.61
CA MET A 133 3.75 5.27 0.78
C MET A 133 2.42 5.54 1.43
N HIS A 134 2.09 6.84 1.54
CA HIS A 134 0.79 7.29 2.00
C HIS A 134 -0.34 6.66 1.18
N ALA A 135 -1.50 6.52 1.81
CA ALA A 135 -2.69 5.95 1.18
C ALA A 135 -3.03 6.69 -0.13
N VAL A 136 -3.26 5.91 -1.18
CA VAL A 136 -3.71 6.38 -2.48
C VAL A 136 -5.19 6.05 -2.60
N ALA A 137 -6.02 7.07 -2.83
CA ALA A 137 -7.46 6.89 -2.89
C ALA A 137 -7.88 6.03 -4.10
N ALA A 138 -9.11 5.54 -4.05
CA ALA A 138 -9.71 4.74 -5.12
C ALA A 138 -9.66 5.48 -6.47
N GLY A 139 -9.15 4.82 -7.51
CA GLY A 139 -9.02 5.37 -8.86
C GLY A 139 -7.87 6.38 -9.04
N GLU A 140 -7.04 6.63 -8.01
CA GLU A 140 -5.90 7.54 -8.08
C GLU A 140 -4.57 6.83 -8.32
N SER A 141 -3.56 7.61 -8.70
CA SER A 141 -2.19 7.13 -8.84
C SER A 141 -1.21 8.15 -8.29
N THR A 142 -0.12 7.68 -7.68
CA THR A 142 0.98 8.52 -7.21
C THR A 142 2.31 7.96 -7.67
N THR A 143 3.33 8.83 -7.73
CA THR A 143 4.70 8.44 -8.03
C THR A 143 5.61 8.91 -6.90
N GLN A 144 6.40 7.99 -6.35
CA GLN A 144 7.42 8.29 -5.35
C GLN A 144 8.77 7.66 -5.72
N THR A 145 9.85 8.35 -5.40
CA THR A 145 11.21 7.87 -5.63
C THR A 145 11.82 7.35 -4.33
N PHE A 146 12.46 6.18 -4.36
CA PHE A 146 13.22 5.63 -3.24
C PHE A 146 14.46 4.87 -3.73
N THR A 147 15.45 4.69 -2.86
CA THR A 147 16.62 3.85 -3.15
C THR A 147 16.40 2.44 -2.62
N ALA A 148 16.58 1.43 -3.46
CA ALA A 148 16.51 0.04 -3.07
C ALA A 148 17.50 -0.27 -1.91
N PRO A 149 17.17 -1.22 -1.02
CA PRO A 149 18.12 -1.71 -0.03
C PRO A 149 19.46 -2.11 -0.65
N ASN A 150 20.56 -1.92 0.08
CA ASN A 150 21.88 -2.38 -0.36
C ASN A 150 22.08 -3.88 -0.11
N GLU A 151 21.27 -4.47 0.77
CA GLU A 151 21.31 -5.88 1.07
C GLU A 151 20.42 -6.64 0.09
N ALA A 152 21.03 -7.55 -0.67
CA ALA A 152 20.30 -8.45 -1.54
C ALA A 152 19.43 -9.41 -0.72
N GLY A 153 18.22 -9.69 -1.20
CA GLY A 153 17.25 -10.50 -0.48
C GLY A 153 15.83 -10.26 -0.96
N ASP A 154 14.91 -11.03 -0.40
CA ASP A 154 13.48 -10.87 -0.63
C ASP A 154 12.87 -10.03 0.49
N TYR A 155 12.21 -8.94 0.11
CA TYR A 155 11.53 -8.02 1.01
C TYR A 155 10.03 -8.15 0.78
N ILE A 156 9.24 -8.03 1.85
CA ILE A 156 7.78 -8.13 1.75
C ILE A 156 7.22 -6.78 1.32
N ILE A 157 6.36 -6.79 0.31
CA ILE A 157 5.51 -5.67 -0.04
C ILE A 157 4.15 -5.92 0.62
N PHE A 158 3.58 -4.92 1.29
CA PHE A 158 2.27 -5.07 1.93
C PHE A 158 1.48 -3.75 1.93
N CYS A 159 0.17 -3.86 2.08
CA CYS A 159 -0.69 -2.72 2.41
C CYS A 159 -0.88 -2.68 3.94
N SER A 160 -0.57 -1.55 4.55
CA SER A 160 -0.69 -1.32 6.01
C SER A 160 -2.11 -1.03 6.51
N LEU A 161 -3.09 -0.90 5.61
CA LEU A 161 -4.47 -0.65 6.03
C LEU A 161 -5.04 -1.90 6.71
N PRO A 162 -5.76 -1.74 7.84
CA PRO A 162 -6.25 -2.88 8.62
C PRO A 162 -6.99 -3.92 7.77
N GLY A 163 -6.59 -5.19 7.90
CA GLY A 163 -7.20 -6.32 7.20
C GLY A 163 -6.82 -6.49 5.73
N HIS A 164 -6.12 -5.52 5.10
CA HIS A 164 -5.82 -5.60 3.67
C HIS A 164 -4.70 -6.60 3.36
N ALA A 165 -3.64 -6.64 4.18
CA ALA A 165 -2.55 -7.60 4.00
C ALA A 165 -3.03 -9.03 4.30
N GLU A 166 -3.86 -9.20 5.33
CA GLU A 166 -4.51 -10.44 5.75
C GLU A 166 -5.51 -10.94 4.70
N ALA A 167 -6.12 -10.04 3.95
CA ALA A 167 -6.94 -10.36 2.77
C ALA A 167 -6.12 -10.82 1.55
N GLY A 168 -4.78 -10.77 1.64
CA GLY A 168 -3.87 -11.25 0.60
C GLY A 168 -3.17 -10.14 -0.19
N LEU A 169 -3.32 -8.87 0.20
CA LEU A 169 -2.65 -7.74 -0.45
C LEU A 169 -1.18 -7.64 -0.02
N VAL A 170 -0.43 -8.66 -0.42
CA VAL A 170 1.00 -8.84 -0.17
C VAL A 170 1.72 -9.16 -1.48
N GLY A 171 3.00 -8.80 -1.54
CA GLY A 171 3.87 -9.06 -2.68
C GLY A 171 5.32 -9.21 -2.23
N THR A 172 6.22 -9.34 -3.21
CA THR A 172 7.65 -9.53 -2.95
C THR A 172 8.48 -8.56 -3.78
N LEU A 173 9.44 -7.90 -3.14
CA LEU A 173 10.51 -7.14 -3.78
C LEU A 173 11.81 -7.93 -3.64
N THR A 174 12.30 -8.50 -4.74
CA THR A 174 13.59 -9.20 -4.79
C THR A 174 14.70 -8.21 -5.16
N VAL A 175 15.60 -7.94 -4.22
CA VAL A 175 16.80 -7.14 -4.42
C VAL A 175 17.95 -8.05 -4.86
N GLN A 176 18.42 -7.84 -6.09
CA GLN A 176 19.55 -8.55 -6.68
C GLN A 176 20.88 -7.88 -6.29
N PRO A 177 21.98 -8.65 -6.18
CA PRO A 177 23.31 -8.12 -5.88
C PRO A 177 23.90 -7.24 -6.99
#